data_AF-A0A090WKA2-F1
#
_entry.id   AF-A0A090WKA2-F1
#
_cell.length_a   1.000
_cell.length_b   1.000
_cell.length_c   1.000
_cell.angle_alpha   90.00
_cell.angle_beta   90.00
_cell.angle_gamma   90.00
#
_symmetry.space_group_name_H-M   'P 1'
#
loop_
_entity.id
_entity.type
_entity.pdbx_description
1 polymer ?
#
loop_
_entity_poly.entity_id
_entity_poly.type
_entity_poly.pdbx_seq_one_letter_code
_entity_poly.pdbx_strand_id
1 'polypeptide(L)' 'MSRSFQIASIIIISLTIVWFMIMGMDKYTPQWQFLTAGGIHFLMSIIINRQFVKARYNYLGIIHSILMITLGGYGYFFV' A
#
# COMPACT_ATOMS: atom_id res chain seq x y z
N MET A 1 -13.35 8.83 -9.68
CA MET A 1 -12.93 8.76 -8.27
C MET A 1 -13.15 10.11 -7.60
N SER A 2 -13.67 10.13 -6.37
CA SER A 2 -13.81 11.37 -5.59
C SER A 2 -12.44 11.87 -5.11
N ARG A 3 -12.33 13.19 -4.88
CA ARG A 3 -11.08 13.79 -4.34
C ARG A 3 -10.70 13.19 -2.99
N SER A 4 -11.68 12.87 -2.15
CA SER A 4 -11.44 12.28 -0.82
C SER A 4 -10.73 10.93 -0.90
N PHE A 5 -11.14 10.04 -1.82
CA PHE A 5 -10.47 8.75 -2.01
C PHE A 5 -9.06 8.90 -2.58
N GLN A 6 -8.85 9.89 -3.46
CA GLN A 6 -7.52 10.20 -3.99
C GLN A 6 -6.58 10.67 -2.89
N ILE A 7 -7.03 11.61 -2.05
CA ILE A 7 -6.26 12.15 -0.94
C ILE A 7 -5.95 11.03 0.08
N ALA A 8 -6.95 10.22 0.45
CA ALA A 8 -6.75 9.11 1.37
C ALA A 8 -5.72 8.09 0.84
N SER A 9 -5.78 7.76 -0.46
CA SER A 9 -4.81 6.87 -1.11
C SER A 9 -3.39 7.43 -1.04
N ILE A 10 -3.21 8.72 -1.36
CA ILE A 10 -1.90 9.39 -1.26
C ILE A 10 -1.39 9.40 0.18
N ILE A 11 -2.25 9.72 1.16
CA ILE A 11 -1.88 9.71 2.57
C ILE A 11 -1.41 8.33 3.02
N ILE A 12 -2.12 7.26 2.65
CA ILE A 12 -1.74 5.88 3.00
C ILE A 12 -0.37 5.54 2.40
N ILE A 13 -0.14 5.86 1.13
CA ILE A 13 1.16 5.63 0.47
C ILE A 13 2.27 6.40 1.20
N SER A 14 2.05 7.67 1.52
CA SER A 14 3.02 8.49 2.26
C SER A 14 3.32 7.92 3.64
N LEU A 15 2.31 7.47 4.39
CA LEU A 15 2.49 6.83 5.69
C LEU A 15 3.30 5.54 5.58
N THR A 16 3.04 4.71 4.56
CA THR A 16 3.83 3.50 4.31
C THR A 16 5.29 3.83 4.02
N ILE A 17 5.57 4.87 3.24
CA ILE A 17 6.95 5.31 2.95
C ILE A 17 7.63 5.79 4.24
N VAL A 18 6.95 6.60 5.05
CA VAL A 18 7.49 7.08 6.34
C VAL A 18 7.76 5.91 7.28
N TRP A 19 6.81 4.99 7.45
CA TRP A 19 6.99 3.79 8.24
C TRP A 19 8.18 2.96 7.74
N PHE A 20 8.31 2.75 6.43
CA PHE A 20 9.40 1.97 5.85
C PHE A 20 10.77 2.63 6.07
N MET A 21 10.85 3.97 6.01
CA MET A 21 12.09 4.70 6.34
C MET A 21 12.45 4.55 7.82
N ILE A 22 11.47 4.63 8.72
CA ILE A 22 11.70 4.44 10.17
C ILE A 22 12.18 3.01 10.44
N MET A 23 11.47 2.00 9.91
CA MET A 23 11.83 0.59 10.12
C MET A 23 13.12 0.20 9.42
N GLY A 24 13.47 0.82 8.29
CA GLY A 24 14.75 0.61 7.61
C GLY A 24 15.95 1.09 8.43
N MET A 25 15.74 1.92 9.45
CA MET A 25 16.77 2.31 10.42
C MET A 25 16.86 1.33 11.60
N ASP A 26 15.82 0.52 11.84
CA ASP A 26 15.76 -0.45 12.92
C ASP A 26 16.28 -1.83 12.48
N LYS A 27 17.07 -2.46 13.35
CA LYS A 27 17.71 -3.76 13.06
C LYS A 27 16.71 -4.92 13.00
N TYR A 28 15.52 -4.77 13.58
CA TYR A 28 14.50 -5.81 13.64
C TYR A 28 13.13 -5.24 13.29
N THR A 29 12.63 -5.61 12.12
CA THR A 29 11.25 -5.31 11.73
C THR A 29 10.43 -6.59 11.87
N PRO A 30 9.39 -6.63 12.72
CA PRO A 30 8.61 -7.84 12.90
C PRO A 30 7.74 -8.13 11.67
N GLN A 31 7.65 -9.41 11.31
CA GLN A 31 6.93 -9.92 10.14
C GLN A 31 5.51 -9.35 9.99
N TRP A 32 4.77 -9.27 11.09
CA TRP A 32 3.37 -8.84 11.07
C TRP A 32 3.19 -7.43 10.52
N GLN A 33 4.16 -6.52 10.69
CA GLN A 33 4.03 -5.15 10.18
C GLN A 33 4.05 -5.11 8.65
N PHE A 34 4.88 -5.94 8.02
CA PHE A 34 4.90 -6.09 6.56
C PHE A 34 3.59 -6.69 6.03
N LEU A 35 3.07 -7.72 6.70
CA LEU A 35 1.80 -8.34 6.34
C LEU A 35 0.62 -7.36 6.51
N THR A 36 0.62 -6.57 7.59
CA THR A 36 -0.38 -5.51 7.82
C THR A 36 -0.29 -4.43 6.74
N ALA A 37 0.91 -3.95 6.40
CA ALA A 37 1.09 -2.97 5.34
C ALA A 37 0.59 -3.54 3.98
N GLY A 38 0.97 -4.78 3.65
CA GLY A 38 0.48 -5.48 2.47
C GLY A 38 -1.06 -5.57 2.44
N GLY A 39 -1.68 -5.94 3.55
CA GLY A 39 -3.14 -6.01 3.70
C GLY A 39 -3.85 -4.66 3.53
N ILE A 40 -3.29 -3.57 4.07
CA ILE A 40 -3.81 -2.21 3.86
C ILE A 40 -3.78 -1.86 2.37
N HIS A 41 -2.67 -2.16 1.69
CA HIS A 41 -2.53 -1.91 0.26
C HIS A 41 -3.45 -2.81 -0.59
N PHE A 42 -3.73 -4.04 -0.18
CA PHE A 42 -4.75 -4.89 -0.79
C PHE A 42 -6.15 -4.26 -0.69
N LEU A 43 -6.56 -3.83 0.51
CA LEU A 43 -7.87 -3.20 0.70
C LEU A 43 -8.00 -1.91 -0.11
N MET A 44 -6.96 -1.07 -0.12
CA MET A 44 -6.99 0.15 -0.93
C MET A 44 -6.98 -0.12 -2.43
N SER A 45 -6.29 -1.16 -2.91
CA SER A 45 -6.34 -1.48 -4.35
C SER A 45 -7.77 -1.82 -4.78
N ILE A 46 -8.52 -2.56 -3.96
CA ILE A 46 -9.94 -2.87 -4.20
C ILE A 46 -10.80 -1.60 -4.16
N ILE A 47 -10.65 -0.78 -3.11
CA ILE A 47 -11.44 0.45 -2.94
C ILE A 47 -11.21 1.40 -4.12
N ILE A 48 -9.96 1.65 -4.50
CA ILE A 48 -9.62 2.58 -5.58
C ILE A 48 -10.07 2.03 -6.94
N ASN A 49 -9.89 0.74 -7.20
CA ASN A 49 -10.40 0.11 -8.44
C ASN A 49 -11.91 0.28 -8.58
N ARG A 50 -12.69 0.11 -7.51
CA ARG A 50 -14.15 0.33 -7.54
C ARG A 50 -14.55 1.79 -7.82
N GLN A 51 -13.70 2.75 -7.48
CA GLN A 51 -13.94 4.18 -7.70
C GLN A 51 -13.49 4.67 -9.10
N PHE A 52 -12.89 3.79 -9.90
CA PHE A 52 -12.23 4.11 -11.16
C PHE A 52 -13.03 3.59 -12.37
N VAL A 53 -14.07 4.32 -12.77
CA VAL A 53 -15.04 3.87 -13.79
C VAL A 53 -14.78 4.48 -15.19
N LYS A 54 -14.15 5.65 -15.29
CA LYS A 54 -14.12 6.45 -16.55
C LYS A 54 -12.74 6.68 -17.17
N ALA A 55 -11.65 6.45 -16.44
CA ALA A 55 -10.31 6.81 -16.90
C ALA A 55 -9.56 5.58 -17.44
N ARG A 56 -8.66 5.83 -18.41
CA ARG A 56 -7.95 4.77 -19.15
C ARG A 56 -6.91 4.01 -18.29
N TYR A 57 -6.35 4.65 -17.27
CA TYR A 57 -5.28 4.07 -16.43
C TYR A 57 -5.48 4.37 -14.94
N ASN A 58 -5.59 3.33 -14.10
CA ASN A 58 -5.71 3.47 -12.64
C ASN A 58 -4.34 3.38 -11.93
N TYR A 59 -3.53 4.44 -12.04
CA TYR A 59 -2.19 4.45 -11.45
C TYR A 59 -2.18 4.17 -9.95
N LEU A 60 -3.13 4.73 -9.19
CA LEU A 60 -3.19 4.50 -7.74
C LEU A 60 -3.54 3.05 -7.41
N GLY A 61 -4.49 2.44 -8.13
CA GLY A 61 -4.80 1.02 -7.96
C GLY A 61 -3.60 0.11 -8.29
N ILE A 62 -2.84 0.44 -9.33
CA ILE A 62 -1.61 -0.27 -9.71
C ILE A 62 -0.56 -0.12 -8.60
N ILE A 63 -0.32 1.09 -8.10
CA ILE A 63 0.65 1.34 -7.01
C ILE A 63 0.28 0.56 -5.75
N HIS A 64 -1.00 0.58 -5.34
CA HIS A 64 -1.46 -0.22 -4.20
C HIS A 64 -1.28 -1.73 -4.46
N SER A 65 -1.51 -2.22 -5.67
CA SER A 65 -1.30 -3.63 -6.00
C SER A 65 0.18 -4.03 -5.92
N ILE A 66 1.09 -3.17 -6.42
CA ILE A 66 2.53 -3.39 -6.31
C ILE A 66 2.95 -3.41 -4.83
N LEU A 67 2.54 -2.39 -4.05
CA LEU A 67 2.88 -2.31 -2.63
C LEU A 67 2.32 -3.49 -1.82
N MET A 68 1.14 -4.00 -2.17
CA MET A 68 0.59 -5.22 -1.58
C MET A 68 1.55 -6.40 -1.81
N ILE A 69 1.94 -6.65 -3.06
CA ILE A 69 2.80 -7.79 -3.42
C ILE A 69 4.17 -7.63 -2.78
N THR A 70 4.78 -6.45 -2.88
CA THR A 70 6.13 -6.22 -2.38
C THR A 70 6.18 -6.33 -0.86
N LEU A 71 5.27 -5.68 -0.13
CA LEU A 71 5.30 -5.69 1.34
C LEU A 71 4.77 -7.00 1.91
N GLY A 72 3.62 -7.48 1.43
CA GLY A 72 3.03 -8.73 1.90
C GLY A 72 3.89 -9.94 1.50
N GLY A 73 4.38 -9.97 0.27
CA GLY A 73 5.30 -11.01 -0.20
C GLY A 73 6.63 -10.97 0.53
N TYR A 74 7.23 -9.79 0.71
CA TYR A 74 8.48 -9.68 1.46
C TYR A 74 8.32 -10.17 2.90
N GLY A 75 7.27 -9.71 3.59
CA GLY A 75 6.96 -10.16 4.94
C GLY A 75 6.69 -11.66 5.03
N TYR A 76 6.02 -12.27 4.05
CA TYR A 76 5.72 -13.69 4.12
C TYR A 76 6.94 -14.59 3.87
N PHE A 77 7.82 -14.21 2.94
CA PHE A 77 8.91 -15.08 2.48
C PHE A 77 10.29 -14.79 3.10
N PHE A 78 10.55 -13.57 3.56
CA PHE A 78 11.93 -13.13 3.92
C PHE A 78 12.08 -12.57 5.34
N VAL A 79 10.98 -12.37 6.07
CA VAL A 79 10.96 -11.89 7.47
C VAL A 79 10.32 -12.94 8.35
#